data_AF-A0A534RA66-F1
#
_entry.id   AF-A0A534RA66-F1
#
_cell.length_a   1.000
_cell.length_b   1.000
_cell.length_c   1.000
_cell.angle_alpha   90.00
_cell.angle_beta   90.00
_cell.angle_gamma   90.00
#
_symmetry.space_group_name_H-M   'P 1'
#
loop_
_entity.id
_entity.type
_entity.pdbx_description
1 polymer ?
#
loop_
_entity_poly.entity_id
_entity_poly.type
_entity_poly.pdbx_seq_one_letter_code
_entity_poly.pdbx_strand_id
1 'polypeptide(L)'
;MDYDRDGRLDVFVANYASPNVLLHNAGDGTFEDRAEAAGLARPGALRAVWTDYDHDGWPDVLFASTPAGIRLLHNEGDGRFRDATDEVGLPRWPPAEGAAFGDVDGDGDLDLVLAAGRDFPDSFTLRAGSLVFAVPGRKGIVIRVEGPDEAPPAALYDEGVQLTDAPALAAEGRGWALRWNGPGRLVGLIGPGLTAASLDGARPWRARQPHRLYLNRGDGTFVEAVGALPERGNGQAVALADVDNDGDLDLYVVQSGVEGADEPDLLYLNDGHGRFSTTAGMPPTEGRGCGAHFADFDGGEQPARARRLDRSRGGWSPPEPLP
;
A
#
# COMPACT_ATOMS: atom_id res chain seq x y z
N MET A 1 4.61 13.12 -13.26
CA MET A 1 5.75 12.27 -12.87
C MET A 1 6.65 12.19 -14.10
N ASP A 2 7.96 12.42 -14.02
CA ASP A 2 8.89 12.41 -15.19
C ASP A 2 9.79 11.17 -15.11
N TYR A 3 9.41 10.06 -15.78
CA TYR A 3 9.98 8.72 -15.50
C TYR A 3 11.23 8.42 -16.30
N ASP A 4 11.39 9.11 -17.42
CA ASP A 4 12.55 9.04 -18.28
C ASP A 4 13.43 10.31 -18.19
N ARG A 5 13.10 11.22 -17.28
CA ARG A 5 13.87 12.44 -16.94
C ARG A 5 14.07 13.34 -18.13
N ASP A 6 13.12 13.38 -19.05
CA ASP A 6 13.21 14.20 -20.25
C ASP A 6 12.78 15.66 -20.02
N GLY A 7 12.45 16.00 -18.76
CA GLY A 7 12.04 17.32 -18.31
C GLY A 7 10.55 17.59 -18.50
N ARG A 8 9.76 16.59 -18.91
CA ARG A 8 8.31 16.71 -19.09
C ARG A 8 7.60 15.75 -18.15
N LEU A 9 6.48 16.21 -17.61
CA LEU A 9 5.65 15.36 -16.75
C LEU A 9 4.80 14.42 -17.61
N ASP A 10 4.92 13.14 -17.30
CA ASP A 10 4.09 12.03 -17.76
C ASP A 10 2.94 11.74 -16.79
N VAL A 11 2.01 10.90 -17.26
CA VAL A 11 0.84 10.45 -16.50
C VAL A 11 0.87 8.94 -16.35
N PHE A 12 0.81 8.46 -15.10
CA PHE A 12 0.61 7.06 -14.79
C PHE A 12 -0.80 6.83 -14.26
N VAL A 13 -1.46 5.78 -14.74
CA VAL A 13 -2.78 5.36 -14.27
C VAL A 13 -2.68 3.93 -13.73
N ALA A 14 -2.80 3.81 -12.41
CA ALA A 14 -2.92 2.51 -11.74
C ALA A 14 -4.33 1.95 -11.97
N ASN A 15 -4.42 0.70 -12.42
CA ASN A 15 -5.67 0.02 -12.69
C ASN A 15 -5.76 -1.30 -11.91
N TYR A 16 -6.92 -1.52 -11.30
CA TYR A 16 -7.18 -2.76 -10.58
C TYR A 16 -7.53 -3.91 -11.53
N ALA A 17 -8.60 -3.76 -12.31
CA ALA A 17 -9.14 -4.83 -13.17
C ALA A 17 -8.56 -4.86 -14.60
N SER A 18 -7.78 -3.84 -14.96
CA SER A 18 -7.20 -3.67 -16.31
C SER A 18 -5.70 -3.40 -16.18
N PRO A 19 -4.90 -3.58 -17.25
CA PRO A 19 -3.50 -3.16 -17.25
C PRO A 19 -3.34 -1.68 -16.88
N ASN A 20 -2.30 -1.35 -16.11
CA ASN A 20 -1.90 0.04 -15.90
C ASN A 20 -1.53 0.72 -17.22
N VAL A 21 -1.61 2.06 -17.23
CA VAL A 21 -1.27 2.89 -18.39
C VAL A 21 -0.16 3.87 -18.00
N LEU A 22 0.83 4.06 -18.89
CA LEU A 22 1.91 5.03 -18.74
C LEU A 22 1.91 5.91 -19.97
N LEU A 23 1.31 7.10 -19.85
CA LEU A 23 1.20 8.06 -20.92
C LEU A 23 2.45 8.96 -20.93
N HIS A 24 3.39 8.63 -21.81
CA HIS A 24 4.60 9.43 -22.04
C HIS A 24 4.27 10.71 -22.79
N ASN A 25 4.76 11.84 -22.30
CA ASN A 25 4.49 13.17 -22.85
C ASN A 25 5.46 13.52 -24.00
N ALA A 26 4.95 13.54 -25.23
CA ALA A 26 5.76 13.85 -26.41
C ALA A 26 6.17 15.34 -26.52
N GLY A 27 5.64 16.21 -25.66
CA GLY A 27 5.99 17.64 -25.59
C GLY A 27 5.24 18.55 -26.57
N ASP A 28 4.40 17.99 -27.43
CA ASP A 28 3.53 18.71 -28.37
C ASP A 28 2.04 18.68 -27.94
N GLY A 29 1.79 18.30 -26.69
CA GLY A 29 0.44 18.10 -26.13
C GLY A 29 -0.15 16.73 -26.46
N THR A 30 0.60 15.83 -27.10
CA THR A 30 0.21 14.43 -27.32
C THR A 30 0.87 13.50 -26.31
N PHE A 31 0.25 12.32 -26.14
CA PHE A 31 0.71 11.28 -25.22
C PHE A 31 0.75 9.92 -25.94
N GLU A 32 1.75 9.12 -25.61
CA GLU A 32 1.91 7.76 -26.10
C GLU A 32 1.87 6.77 -24.92
N ASP A 33 1.06 5.72 -25.00
CA ASP A 33 1.07 4.67 -23.98
C ASP A 33 2.31 3.79 -24.12
N ARG A 34 3.17 3.83 -23.11
CA ARG A 34 4.43 3.08 -23.00
C ARG A 34 4.38 2.00 -21.93
N ALA A 35 3.22 1.72 -21.32
CA ALA A 35 3.13 0.79 -20.19
C ALA A 35 3.65 -0.61 -20.54
N GLU A 36 3.35 -1.14 -21.72
CA GLU A 36 3.80 -2.47 -22.12
C GLU A 36 5.32 -2.51 -22.34
N ALA A 37 5.85 -1.52 -23.07
CA ALA A 37 7.28 -1.38 -23.32
C ALA A 37 8.08 -1.20 -22.02
N ALA A 38 7.52 -0.48 -21.06
CA ALA A 38 8.10 -0.25 -19.74
C ALA A 38 7.97 -1.44 -18.78
N GLY A 39 7.20 -2.50 -19.13
CA GLY A 39 6.94 -3.63 -18.25
C GLY A 39 5.90 -3.36 -17.15
N LEU A 40 5.14 -2.27 -17.28
CA LEU A 40 4.17 -1.77 -16.31
C LEU A 40 2.71 -2.11 -16.65
N ALA A 41 2.41 -2.58 -17.87
CA ALA A 41 1.07 -2.95 -18.33
C ALA A 41 0.53 -4.22 -17.64
N ARG A 42 0.23 -4.11 -16.34
CA ARG A 42 -0.25 -5.19 -15.48
C ARG A 42 -1.46 -4.72 -14.69
N PRO A 43 -2.44 -5.61 -14.44
CA PRO A 43 -3.55 -5.31 -13.54
C PRO A 43 -3.13 -5.43 -12.07
N GLY A 44 -4.06 -5.11 -11.17
CA GLY A 44 -3.92 -5.36 -9.75
C GLY A 44 -3.31 -4.22 -8.95
N ALA A 45 -3.10 -3.03 -9.52
CA ALA A 45 -2.62 -1.87 -8.78
C ALA A 45 -3.78 -0.99 -8.32
N LEU A 46 -4.00 -0.88 -7.00
CA LEU A 46 -4.91 0.14 -6.43
C LEU A 46 -4.19 1.47 -6.24
N ARG A 47 -2.92 1.41 -5.82
CA ARG A 47 -2.08 2.60 -5.59
C ARG A 47 -0.73 2.43 -6.26
N ALA A 48 -0.19 3.56 -6.72
CA ALA A 48 1.17 3.69 -7.19
C ALA A 48 1.81 4.86 -6.44
N VAL A 49 2.93 4.60 -5.79
CA VAL A 49 3.74 5.61 -5.09
C VAL A 49 5.07 5.68 -5.81
N TRP A 50 5.33 6.82 -6.46
CA TRP A 50 6.57 7.08 -7.17
C TRP A 50 7.60 7.65 -6.21
N THR A 51 8.83 7.15 -6.27
CA THR A 51 9.93 7.52 -5.37
C THR A 51 11.27 7.22 -6.03
N ASP A 52 12.37 7.73 -5.49
CA ASP A 52 13.74 7.34 -5.86
C ASP A 52 14.33 6.72 -4.59
N TYR A 53 14.07 5.43 -4.37
CA TYR A 53 14.31 4.81 -3.05
C TYR A 53 15.77 4.43 -2.83
N ASP A 54 16.55 4.30 -3.89
CA ASP A 54 17.98 3.95 -3.85
C ASP A 54 18.91 5.11 -4.26
N HIS A 55 18.33 6.30 -4.47
CA HIS A 55 19.05 7.53 -4.80
C HIS A 55 19.87 7.45 -6.10
N ASP A 56 19.46 6.61 -7.04
CA ASP A 56 20.09 6.51 -8.36
C ASP A 56 19.67 7.66 -9.30
N GLY A 57 18.66 8.44 -8.88
CA GLY A 57 18.12 9.58 -9.58
C GLY A 57 17.01 9.25 -10.57
N TRP A 58 16.62 7.98 -10.71
CA TRP A 58 15.53 7.50 -11.56
C TRP A 58 14.32 7.14 -10.71
N PRO A 59 13.14 7.72 -10.99
CA PRO A 59 11.99 7.39 -10.16
C PRO A 59 11.49 5.95 -10.41
N ASP A 60 11.42 5.20 -9.33
CA ASP A 60 10.83 3.89 -9.14
C ASP A 60 9.35 3.99 -8.78
N VAL A 61 8.67 2.84 -8.73
CA VAL A 61 7.26 2.78 -8.34
C VAL A 61 6.92 1.61 -7.43
N LEU A 62 6.30 1.91 -6.29
CA LEU A 62 5.68 0.93 -5.42
C LEU A 62 4.19 0.79 -5.75
N PHE A 63 3.73 -0.43 -6.00
CA PHE A 63 2.31 -0.78 -5.99
C PHE A 63 1.90 -1.35 -4.64
N ALA A 64 0.85 -0.78 -4.07
CA ALA A 64 0.15 -1.31 -2.91
C ALA A 64 -1.30 -1.59 -3.28
N SER A 65 -1.74 -2.82 -3.09
CA SER A 65 -3.08 -3.23 -3.48
C SER A 65 -3.60 -4.35 -2.61
N THR A 66 -4.86 -4.22 -2.21
CA THR A 66 -5.63 -5.32 -1.65
C THR A 66 -6.57 -5.83 -2.72
N PRO A 67 -6.44 -7.09 -3.17
CA PRO A 67 -5.62 -8.16 -2.61
C PRO A 67 -4.45 -8.55 -3.49
N ALA A 68 -3.89 -7.68 -4.35
CA ALA A 68 -2.78 -8.10 -5.21
C ALA A 68 -1.42 -8.13 -4.48
N GLY A 69 -1.32 -7.52 -3.31
CA GLY A 69 -0.09 -7.47 -2.51
C GLY A 69 0.70 -6.18 -2.73
N ILE A 70 1.99 -6.26 -2.40
CA ILE A 70 2.96 -5.16 -2.52
C ILE A 70 3.98 -5.51 -3.62
N ARG A 71 4.40 -4.49 -4.36
CA ARG A 71 5.46 -4.56 -5.36
C ARG A 71 6.29 -3.30 -5.36
N LEU A 72 7.61 -3.42 -5.39
CA LEU A 72 8.50 -2.34 -5.76
C LEU A 72 9.11 -2.65 -7.12
N LEU A 73 8.85 -1.78 -8.10
CA LEU A 73 9.44 -1.89 -9.43
C LEU A 73 10.51 -0.81 -9.60
N HIS A 74 11.75 -1.27 -9.78
CA HIS A 74 12.91 -0.42 -9.96
C HIS A 74 13.03 0.03 -11.42
N ASN A 75 13.32 1.31 -11.63
CA ASN A 75 13.51 1.89 -12.95
C ASN A 75 14.98 1.76 -13.37
N GLU A 76 15.26 1.00 -14.41
CA GLU A 76 16.64 0.73 -14.86
C GLU A 76 17.30 1.93 -15.58
N GLY A 77 16.65 3.09 -15.60
CA GLY A 77 17.11 4.33 -16.25
C GLY A 77 17.04 4.32 -17.78
N ASP A 78 16.47 3.27 -18.37
CA ASP A 78 16.24 3.15 -19.81
C ASP A 78 14.74 3.11 -20.18
N GLY A 79 13.88 3.48 -19.21
CA GLY A 79 12.43 3.49 -19.34
C GLY A 79 11.78 2.13 -19.11
N ARG A 80 12.54 1.10 -18.69
CA ARG A 80 12.02 -0.21 -18.31
C ARG A 80 12.07 -0.41 -16.81
N PHE A 81 11.07 -1.12 -16.30
CA PHE A 81 10.92 -1.42 -14.89
C PHE A 81 11.10 -2.90 -14.61
N ARG A 82 11.80 -3.22 -13.53
CA ARG A 82 12.04 -4.57 -13.05
C ARG A 82 11.46 -4.75 -11.66
N ASP A 83 10.84 -5.90 -11.39
CA ASP A 83 10.39 -6.25 -10.05
C ASP A 83 11.59 -6.51 -9.13
N ALA A 84 11.81 -5.59 -8.18
CA ALA A 84 12.89 -5.63 -7.20
C ALA A 84 12.41 -6.05 -5.80
N THR A 85 11.10 -6.30 -5.62
CA THR A 85 10.46 -6.48 -4.31
C THR A 85 11.21 -7.41 -3.35
N ASP A 86 11.55 -8.63 -3.81
CA ASP A 86 12.25 -9.60 -2.95
C ASP A 86 13.73 -9.26 -2.76
N GLU A 87 14.36 -8.66 -3.77
CA GLU A 87 15.78 -8.28 -3.76
C GLU A 87 16.04 -7.22 -2.70
N VAL A 88 15.15 -6.23 -2.61
CA VAL A 88 15.25 -5.14 -1.64
C VAL A 88 14.73 -5.53 -0.26
N GLY A 89 14.32 -6.79 -0.04
CA GLY A 89 13.87 -7.28 1.25
C GLY A 89 12.44 -6.87 1.66
N LEU A 90 11.64 -6.35 0.73
CA LEU A 90 10.23 -6.05 0.97
C LEU A 90 9.38 -7.32 0.84
N PRO A 91 8.34 -7.48 1.67
CA PRO A 91 7.43 -8.59 1.50
C PRO A 91 6.45 -8.31 0.37
N ARG A 92 6.10 -9.35 -0.38
CA ARG A 92 4.95 -9.30 -1.30
C ARG A 92 3.62 -9.27 -0.54
N TRP A 93 3.60 -9.81 0.70
CA TRP A 93 2.42 -10.03 1.54
C TRP A 93 2.71 -9.91 3.05
N PRO A 94 1.75 -9.52 3.91
CA PRO A 94 0.34 -9.18 3.61
C PRO A 94 0.16 -7.95 2.72
N PRO A 95 -1.03 -7.72 2.11
CA PRO A 95 -1.24 -6.59 1.22
C PRO A 95 -1.33 -5.29 2.04
N ALA A 96 -1.30 -4.16 1.34
CA ALA A 96 -1.51 -2.84 1.92
C ALA A 96 -2.50 -2.06 1.03
N GLU A 97 -3.28 -1.16 1.63
CA GLU A 97 -4.15 -0.23 0.88
C GLU A 97 -3.51 1.15 0.75
N GLY A 98 -2.65 1.53 1.71
CA GLY A 98 -1.91 2.79 1.70
C GLY A 98 -0.41 2.57 1.81
N ALA A 99 0.36 3.43 1.15
CA ALA A 99 1.80 3.48 1.21
C ALA A 99 2.29 4.94 1.12
N ALA A 100 3.39 5.26 1.79
CA ALA A 100 4.12 6.52 1.65
C ALA A 100 5.61 6.28 1.88
N PHE A 101 6.44 7.02 1.16
CA PHE A 101 7.87 7.11 1.41
C PHE A 101 8.21 8.42 2.12
N GLY A 102 9.18 8.37 3.02
CA GLY A 102 9.72 9.54 3.72
C GLY A 102 10.85 9.13 4.66
N ASP A 103 11.80 10.03 4.90
CA ASP A 103 12.88 9.85 5.87
C ASP A 103 12.30 10.00 7.29
N VAL A 104 11.97 8.89 7.96
CA VAL A 104 11.31 8.91 9.27
C VAL A 104 12.27 8.69 10.43
N ASP A 105 13.51 8.30 10.19
CA ASP A 105 14.53 8.19 11.24
C ASP A 105 15.67 9.21 11.10
N GLY A 106 15.58 10.10 10.11
CA GLY A 106 16.45 11.25 9.92
C GLY A 106 17.84 10.89 9.39
N ASP A 107 18.00 9.70 8.81
CA ASP A 107 19.28 9.23 8.28
C ASP A 107 19.55 9.71 6.84
N GLY A 108 18.55 10.29 6.19
CA GLY A 108 18.60 10.85 4.85
C GLY A 108 18.14 9.88 3.75
N ASP A 109 17.78 8.65 4.09
CA ASP A 109 17.25 7.64 3.17
C ASP A 109 15.72 7.53 3.29
N LEU A 110 15.04 7.25 2.18
CA LEU A 110 13.57 7.18 2.17
C LEU A 110 13.07 5.84 2.72
N ASP A 111 12.37 5.89 3.85
CA ASP A 111 11.71 4.74 4.48
C ASP A 111 10.30 4.52 3.91
N LEU A 112 9.75 3.32 4.12
CA LEU A 112 8.43 2.94 3.64
C LEU A 112 7.46 2.66 4.79
N VAL A 113 6.37 3.43 4.85
CA VAL A 113 5.22 3.14 5.70
C VAL A 113 4.09 2.51 4.89
N LEU A 114 3.55 1.41 5.40
CA LEU A 114 2.41 0.69 4.82
C LEU A 114 1.21 0.66 5.76
N ALA A 115 0.10 1.25 5.32
CA ALA A 115 -1.20 1.02 5.93
C ALA A 115 -1.75 -0.34 5.52
N ALA A 116 -1.71 -1.26 6.48
CA ALA A 116 -2.49 -2.49 6.39
C ALA A 116 -3.99 -2.17 6.33
N GLY A 117 -4.61 -2.57 5.22
CA GLY A 117 -6.04 -2.43 4.97
C GLY A 117 -6.82 -3.69 5.32
N ARG A 118 -7.98 -3.88 4.67
CA ARG A 118 -8.91 -4.97 5.02
C ARG A 118 -8.32 -6.34 4.79
N ASP A 119 -8.33 -7.11 5.87
CA ASP A 119 -8.00 -8.52 5.93
C ASP A 119 -8.78 -9.37 4.91
N PHE A 120 -8.02 -10.22 4.20
CA PHE A 120 -8.53 -11.26 3.31
C PHE A 120 -9.35 -12.30 4.09
N PRO A 121 -10.35 -12.95 3.47
CA PRO A 121 -11.35 -13.79 4.16
C PRO A 121 -10.80 -14.87 5.12
N ASP A 122 -11.51 -15.05 6.24
CA ASP A 122 -11.20 -15.95 7.36
C ASP A 122 -11.48 -17.43 7.09
N SER A 123 -12.16 -17.72 5.99
CA SER A 123 -12.62 -19.05 5.63
C SER A 123 -12.86 -19.11 4.13
N PHE A 124 -12.60 -20.29 3.57
CA PHE A 124 -13.01 -20.63 2.22
C PHE A 124 -14.00 -21.79 2.28
N THR A 125 -14.98 -21.76 1.38
CA THR A 125 -15.85 -22.88 1.08
C THR A 125 -15.50 -23.41 -0.29
N LEU A 126 -15.25 -24.71 -0.39
CA LEU A 126 -15.18 -25.34 -1.70
C LEU A 126 -16.60 -25.49 -2.29
N ARG A 127 -16.81 -24.99 -3.50
CA ARG A 127 -18.05 -25.21 -4.26
C ARG A 127 -17.72 -25.52 -5.71
N ALA A 128 -18.13 -26.71 -6.19
CA ALA A 128 -17.97 -27.13 -7.58
C ALA A 128 -16.55 -26.90 -8.14
N GLY A 129 -15.52 -27.30 -7.38
CA GLY A 129 -14.11 -27.12 -7.76
C GLY A 129 -13.53 -25.73 -7.47
N SER A 130 -14.32 -24.72 -7.10
CA SER A 130 -13.83 -23.36 -6.77
C SER A 130 -13.66 -23.13 -5.27
N LEU A 131 -12.57 -22.46 -4.86
CA LEU A 131 -12.38 -21.94 -3.50
C LEU A 131 -13.12 -20.61 -3.35
N VAL A 132 -14.36 -20.65 -2.87
CA VAL A 132 -15.12 -19.43 -2.59
C VAL A 132 -14.72 -18.91 -1.23
N PHE A 133 -14.06 -17.76 -1.19
CA PHE A 133 -13.80 -17.13 0.09
C PHE A 133 -14.97 -16.24 0.49
N ALA A 134 -15.46 -16.40 1.71
CA ALA A 134 -16.67 -15.72 2.18
C ALA A 134 -16.28 -14.50 3.03
N VAL A 135 -16.84 -13.33 2.71
CA VAL A 135 -16.77 -12.14 3.56
C VAL A 135 -18.19 -11.86 4.08
N PRO A 136 -18.46 -11.97 5.40
CA PRO A 136 -19.80 -11.69 5.91
C PRO A 136 -20.26 -10.25 5.59
N GLY A 137 -21.45 -10.10 4.99
CA GLY A 137 -22.04 -8.80 4.63
C GLY A 137 -21.74 -8.31 3.20
N ARG A 138 -20.81 -8.95 2.47
CA ARG A 138 -20.53 -8.66 1.06
C ARG A 138 -20.71 -9.91 0.20
N LYS A 139 -20.84 -9.75 -1.12
CA LYS A 139 -20.48 -10.85 -2.02
C LYS A 139 -18.99 -11.10 -1.75
N GLY A 140 -18.66 -12.23 -1.14
CA GLY A 140 -17.27 -12.56 -0.80
C GLY A 140 -16.35 -12.54 -2.02
N ILE A 141 -15.04 -12.49 -1.78
CA ILE A 141 -14.04 -12.61 -2.84
C ILE A 141 -14.15 -14.02 -3.41
N VAL A 142 -14.70 -14.12 -4.63
CA VAL A 142 -14.84 -15.40 -5.31
C VAL A 142 -13.51 -15.69 -6.00
N ILE A 143 -12.64 -16.40 -5.29
CA ILE A 143 -11.42 -16.87 -5.91
C ILE A 143 -11.71 -18.08 -6.78
N ARG A 144 -11.72 -17.83 -8.09
CA ARG A 144 -11.80 -18.92 -9.05
C ARG A 144 -10.47 -19.63 -9.08
N VAL A 145 -10.60 -20.94 -9.13
CA VAL A 145 -9.53 -21.89 -9.14
C VAL A 145 -9.67 -22.55 -10.51
N GLU A 146 -8.80 -22.19 -11.45
CA GLU A 146 -8.82 -22.75 -12.81
C GLU A 146 -7.66 -23.73 -13.02
N GLY A 147 -8.00 -24.99 -13.23
CA GLY A 147 -7.12 -26.11 -13.61
C GLY A 147 -7.99 -27.19 -14.26
N PRO A 148 -7.44 -28.11 -15.08
CA PRO A 148 -8.22 -29.23 -15.61
C PRO A 148 -8.81 -30.05 -14.45
N ASP A 149 -9.93 -30.75 -14.66
CA ASP A 149 -10.63 -31.51 -13.60
C ASP A 149 -9.73 -32.52 -12.81
N GLU A 150 -8.52 -32.80 -13.31
CA GLU A 150 -7.50 -33.68 -12.72
C GLU A 150 -6.24 -32.95 -12.19
N ALA A 151 -6.11 -31.63 -12.37
CA ALA A 151 -5.01 -30.83 -11.84
C ALA A 151 -5.53 -29.56 -11.12
N PRO A 152 -4.93 -29.17 -9.99
CA PRO A 152 -5.36 -28.05 -9.20
C PRO A 152 -5.15 -26.75 -9.98
N PRO A 153 -5.78 -25.68 -9.52
CA PRO A 153 -5.43 -24.34 -9.96
C PRO A 153 -3.96 -24.05 -9.69
N ALA A 154 -3.28 -23.42 -10.65
CA ALA A 154 -1.94 -22.87 -10.45
C ALA A 154 -1.98 -21.44 -9.91
N ALA A 155 -3.15 -20.80 -9.82
CA ALA A 155 -3.28 -19.38 -9.48
C ALA A 155 -4.62 -19.03 -8.81
N LEU A 156 -4.60 -17.97 -8.00
CA LEU A 156 -5.78 -17.31 -7.45
C LEU A 156 -6.21 -16.15 -8.35
N TYR A 157 -7.51 -15.86 -8.42
CA TYR A 157 -8.06 -14.74 -9.16
C TYR A 157 -9.04 -13.93 -8.29
N ASP A 158 -9.04 -12.60 -8.40
CA ASP A 158 -10.13 -11.75 -7.90
C ASP A 158 -10.71 -10.92 -9.05
N GLU A 159 -12.04 -10.93 -9.19
CA GLU A 159 -12.76 -10.29 -10.31
C GLU A 159 -12.18 -10.58 -11.72
N GLY A 160 -11.51 -11.73 -11.90
CA GLY A 160 -10.86 -12.12 -13.16
C GLY A 160 -9.39 -11.69 -13.29
N VAL A 161 -8.85 -10.96 -12.30
CA VAL A 161 -7.44 -10.58 -12.20
C VAL A 161 -6.68 -11.68 -11.46
N GLN A 162 -5.60 -12.18 -12.06
CA GLN A 162 -4.72 -13.14 -11.40
C GLN A 162 -3.96 -12.48 -10.25
N LEU A 163 -4.10 -13.02 -9.03
CA LEU A 163 -3.33 -12.64 -7.85
C LEU A 163 -2.03 -13.43 -7.83
N THR A 164 -1.01 -12.93 -8.51
CA THR A 164 0.24 -13.67 -8.77
C THR A 164 1.05 -14.00 -7.52
N ASP A 165 0.82 -13.30 -6.41
CA ASP A 165 1.64 -13.41 -5.20
C ASP A 165 0.83 -13.69 -3.95
N ALA A 166 -0.50 -13.72 -4.10
CA ALA A 166 -1.36 -14.22 -3.05
C ALA A 166 -1.03 -15.69 -2.77
N PRO A 167 -1.24 -16.17 -1.53
CA PRO A 167 -1.07 -17.58 -1.17
C PRO A 167 -1.72 -18.53 -2.19
N ALA A 168 -0.94 -19.36 -2.88
CA ALA A 168 -1.43 -20.25 -3.93
C ALA A 168 -1.38 -21.73 -3.52
N LEU A 169 -2.23 -22.56 -4.13
CA LEU A 169 -2.16 -24.02 -4.02
C LEU A 169 -1.02 -24.55 -4.90
N ALA A 170 -0.23 -25.49 -4.38
CA ALA A 170 0.84 -26.19 -5.10
C ALA A 170 0.76 -27.71 -4.92
N ALA A 171 1.31 -28.47 -5.87
CA ALA A 171 1.39 -29.92 -5.80
C ALA A 171 2.42 -30.41 -4.76
N GLU A 172 2.06 -31.40 -3.94
CA GLU A 172 2.99 -32.06 -3.02
C GLU A 172 2.74 -33.58 -2.97
N GLY A 173 3.62 -34.35 -3.62
CA GLY A 173 3.52 -35.80 -3.67
C GLY A 173 2.27 -36.30 -4.40
N ARG A 174 1.45 -37.13 -3.73
CA ARG A 174 0.14 -37.61 -4.24
C ARG A 174 -1.05 -36.74 -3.80
N GLY A 175 -0.78 -35.60 -3.17
CA GLY A 175 -1.77 -34.64 -2.70
C GLY A 175 -1.39 -33.21 -3.10
N TRP A 176 -2.07 -32.25 -2.48
CA TRP A 176 -1.86 -30.82 -2.72
C TRP A 176 -1.55 -30.13 -1.39
N ALA A 177 -0.82 -29.02 -1.44
CA ALA A 177 -0.49 -28.18 -0.30
C ALA A 177 -0.77 -26.71 -0.62
N LEU A 178 -1.39 -25.98 0.30
CA LEU A 178 -1.47 -24.52 0.19
C LEU A 178 -0.12 -23.94 0.58
N ARG A 179 0.56 -23.28 -0.36
CA ARG A 179 1.75 -22.48 -0.07
C ARG A 179 1.29 -21.12 0.42
N TRP A 180 1.44 -20.94 1.73
CA TRP A 180 1.02 -19.77 2.47
C TRP A 180 2.25 -18.98 2.92
N ASN A 181 2.37 -17.73 2.46
CA ASN A 181 3.48 -16.84 2.84
C ASN A 181 3.23 -16.07 4.15
N GLY A 182 2.25 -16.50 4.95
CA GLY A 182 1.93 -15.92 6.28
C GLY A 182 2.03 -16.94 7.43
N PRO A 183 1.54 -16.62 8.64
CA PRO A 183 1.58 -17.53 9.79
C PRO A 183 0.37 -18.48 9.80
N GLY A 184 0.45 -19.65 9.16
CA GLY A 184 -0.63 -20.64 9.19
C GLY A 184 -0.29 -21.98 8.53
N ARG A 185 -0.92 -23.08 8.98
CA ARG A 185 -0.72 -24.43 8.44
C ARG A 185 -2.04 -24.99 7.92
N LEU A 186 -2.04 -25.47 6.67
CA LEU A 186 -3.18 -26.20 6.12
C LEU A 186 -3.27 -27.62 6.73
N VAL A 187 -4.47 -28.02 7.14
CA VAL A 187 -4.75 -29.38 7.63
C VAL A 187 -5.98 -29.94 6.88
N GLY A 188 -5.82 -31.07 6.17
CA GLY A 188 -6.90 -31.74 5.43
C GLY A 188 -6.41 -32.82 4.44
N LEU A 189 -7.34 -33.66 3.97
CA LEU A 189 -7.10 -34.65 2.91
C LEU A 189 -7.38 -34.02 1.54
N ILE A 190 -6.37 -33.94 0.68
CA ILE A 190 -6.54 -33.42 -0.68
C ILE A 190 -6.29 -34.55 -1.69
N GLY A 191 -7.32 -34.89 -2.47
CA GLY A 191 -7.33 -36.00 -3.44
C GLY A 191 -7.98 -35.60 -4.78
N PRO A 192 -8.32 -36.56 -5.67
CA PRO A 192 -8.85 -36.32 -7.02
C PRO A 192 -10.17 -35.53 -7.08
N GLY A 193 -10.81 -35.35 -5.93
CA GLY A 193 -11.71 -34.22 -5.68
C GLY A 193 -11.22 -33.51 -4.42
N LEU A 194 -11.15 -32.18 -4.46
CA LEU A 194 -11.05 -31.40 -3.22
C LEU A 194 -12.36 -31.68 -2.46
N THR A 195 -12.30 -32.25 -1.26
CA THR A 195 -13.51 -32.68 -0.51
C THR A 195 -13.69 -31.92 0.80
N ALA A 196 -12.58 -31.52 1.46
CA ALA A 196 -12.55 -30.54 2.54
C ALA A 196 -11.09 -30.10 2.81
N ALA A 197 -10.89 -28.85 3.21
CA ALA A 197 -9.64 -28.39 3.80
C ALA A 197 -9.96 -27.35 4.89
N SER A 198 -9.19 -27.35 5.98
CA SER A 198 -9.29 -26.34 7.04
C SER A 198 -7.93 -25.70 7.30
N LEU A 199 -7.92 -24.41 7.60
CA LEU A 199 -6.73 -23.68 8.01
C LEU A 199 -6.62 -23.83 9.55
N ASP A 200 -5.77 -24.74 10.03
CA ASP A 200 -5.60 -24.97 11.47
C ASP A 200 -4.63 -23.93 12.05
N GLY A 201 -4.99 -23.34 13.18
CA GLY A 201 -4.30 -22.16 13.75
C GLY A 201 -4.57 -20.84 13.01
N ALA A 202 -5.45 -20.83 12.02
CA ALA A 202 -5.93 -19.61 11.39
C ALA A 202 -6.79 -18.82 12.38
N ARG A 203 -6.33 -17.63 12.77
CA ARG A 203 -7.15 -16.72 13.56
C ARG A 203 -8.19 -16.06 12.66
N PRO A 204 -9.43 -15.80 13.12
CA PRO A 204 -10.43 -15.10 12.34
C PRO A 204 -9.93 -13.72 11.87
N TRP A 205 -9.91 -13.53 10.55
CA TRP A 205 -9.36 -12.40 9.78
C TRP A 205 -10.29 -11.18 9.74
N ARG A 206 -10.71 -10.71 10.92
CA ARG A 206 -11.27 -9.35 11.12
C ARG A 206 -10.44 -8.60 12.16
N ALA A 207 -9.16 -8.93 12.25
CA ALA A 207 -8.31 -8.44 13.30
C ALA A 207 -7.39 -7.38 12.71
N ARG A 208 -7.86 -6.12 12.71
CA ARG A 208 -7.08 -4.89 12.48
C ARG A 208 -5.57 -5.20 12.42
N GLN A 209 -4.99 -5.23 11.23
CA GLN A 209 -3.58 -5.59 11.11
C GLN A 209 -2.70 -4.42 11.58
N PRO A 210 -1.48 -4.71 12.06
CA PRO A 210 -0.53 -3.65 12.32
C PRO A 210 -0.17 -2.98 10.99
N HIS A 211 -0.16 -1.65 10.99
CA HIS A 211 0.59 -0.90 9.98
C HIS A 211 2.07 -1.24 10.13
N ARG A 212 2.82 -1.17 9.04
CA ARG A 212 4.21 -1.62 9.01
C ARG A 212 5.13 -0.48 8.57
N LEU A 213 6.29 -0.42 9.19
CA LEU A 213 7.38 0.47 8.83
C LEU A 213 8.54 -0.39 8.35
N TYR A 214 9.12 -0.01 7.23
CA TYR A 214 10.33 -0.59 6.66
C TYR A 214 11.37 0.51 6.57
N LEU A 215 12.45 0.37 7.34
CA LEU A 215 13.58 1.29 7.29
C LEU A 215 14.48 0.93 6.12
N ASN A 216 14.87 1.92 5.33
CA ASN A 216 15.90 1.78 4.33
C ASN A 216 17.26 1.66 5.04
N ARG A 217 18.19 0.91 4.47
CA ARG A 217 19.54 0.73 5.05
C ARG A 217 20.60 1.61 4.39
N GLY A 218 20.18 2.51 3.51
CA GLY A 218 21.04 3.35 2.67
C GLY A 218 21.74 2.64 1.53
N ASP A 219 21.42 1.36 1.31
CA ASP A 219 21.86 0.57 0.15
C ASP A 219 20.69 0.17 -0.77
N GLY A 220 19.53 0.80 -0.59
CA GLY A 220 18.29 0.47 -1.29
C GLY A 220 17.58 -0.77 -0.74
N THR A 221 18.10 -1.42 0.30
CA THR A 221 17.43 -2.56 0.95
C THR A 221 16.66 -2.14 2.19
N PHE A 222 15.57 -2.85 2.47
CA PHE A 222 14.64 -2.54 3.55
C PHE A 222 14.67 -3.57 4.68
N VAL A 223 14.39 -3.11 5.89
CA VAL A 223 14.16 -3.96 7.07
C VAL A 223 12.93 -3.53 7.84
N GLU A 224 12.09 -4.48 8.22
CA GLU A 224 10.90 -4.16 9.02
C GLU A 224 11.29 -3.68 10.43
N ALA A 225 10.83 -2.49 10.80
CA ALA A 225 10.93 -1.94 12.16
C ALA A 225 9.80 -2.49 13.04
N VAL A 226 9.95 -3.75 13.46
CA VAL A 226 8.94 -4.46 14.23
C VAL A 226 8.63 -3.73 15.54
N GLY A 227 7.35 -3.35 15.71
CA GLY A 227 6.87 -2.67 16.92
C GLY A 227 7.09 -1.14 16.93
N ALA A 228 7.55 -0.55 15.82
CA ALA A 228 7.70 0.89 15.67
C ALA A 228 6.35 1.64 15.65
N LEU A 229 5.31 1.02 15.09
CA LEU A 229 3.97 1.59 14.98
C LEU A 229 3.02 1.03 16.06
N PRO A 230 2.25 1.87 16.77
CA PRO A 230 1.26 1.40 17.74
C PRO A 230 0.16 0.59 17.05
N GLU A 231 -0.22 -0.52 17.67
CA GLU A 231 -1.00 -1.58 17.04
C GLU A 231 -2.42 -1.15 16.57
N ARG A 232 -2.76 -1.64 15.35
CA ARG A 232 -4.10 -2.03 14.83
C ARG A 232 -5.09 -0.96 14.35
N GLY A 233 -5.26 -0.87 13.03
CA GLY A 233 -6.34 -0.13 12.37
C GLY A 233 -6.75 -0.75 11.02
N ASN A 234 -7.82 -0.22 10.41
CA ASN A 234 -8.20 -0.53 9.02
C ASN A 234 -7.72 0.60 8.07
N GLY A 235 -6.40 0.68 7.90
CA GLY A 235 -5.76 1.79 7.20
C GLY A 235 -5.99 1.70 5.70
N GLN A 236 -6.63 2.70 5.12
CA GLN A 236 -6.78 2.85 3.67
C GLN A 236 -5.70 3.71 3.08
N ALA A 237 -5.23 4.75 3.76
CA ALA A 237 -4.22 5.64 3.24
C ALA A 237 -3.27 6.10 4.34
N VAL A 238 -2.09 6.56 3.93
CA VAL A 238 -1.13 7.20 4.81
C VAL A 238 -0.64 8.49 4.18
N ALA A 239 -0.26 9.43 5.02
CA ALA A 239 0.47 10.63 4.64
C ALA A 239 1.52 10.93 5.73
N LEU A 240 2.67 11.44 5.31
CA LEU A 240 3.75 11.87 6.19
C LEU A 240 3.88 13.39 6.12
N ALA A 241 4.07 14.04 7.27
CA ALA A 241 4.37 15.46 7.39
C ALA A 241 4.86 15.78 8.80
N ASP A 242 5.70 16.80 8.96
CA ASP A 242 6.01 17.39 10.26
C ASP A 242 4.80 18.23 10.71
N VAL A 243 3.98 17.71 11.64
CA VAL A 243 2.72 18.37 12.03
C VAL A 243 2.84 19.20 13.30
N ASP A 244 3.88 19.00 14.11
CA ASP A 244 4.12 19.76 15.34
C ASP A 244 5.38 20.64 15.30
N ASN A 245 6.06 20.67 14.16
CA ASN A 245 7.20 21.50 13.81
C ASN A 245 8.46 21.16 14.62
N ASP A 246 8.65 19.89 14.97
CA ASP A 246 9.83 19.42 15.67
C ASP A 246 10.97 19.00 14.71
N GLY A 247 10.67 18.91 13.41
CA GLY A 247 11.59 18.56 12.35
C GLY A 247 11.48 17.11 11.88
N ASP A 248 10.64 16.30 12.52
CA ASP A 248 10.48 14.88 12.24
C ASP A 248 9.18 14.61 11.47
N LEU A 249 9.20 13.65 10.53
CA LEU A 249 7.98 13.30 9.79
C LEU A 249 7.02 12.48 10.66
N ASP A 250 5.85 13.03 10.93
CA ASP A 250 4.74 12.36 11.60
C ASP A 250 3.85 11.59 10.62
N LEU A 251 3.09 10.62 11.13
CA LEU A 251 2.26 9.74 10.32
C LEU A 251 0.77 9.96 10.55
N TYR A 252 0.06 10.29 9.49
CA TYR A 252 -1.40 10.26 9.45
C TYR A 252 -1.90 9.02 8.72
N VAL A 253 -2.80 8.27 9.34
CA VAL A 253 -3.42 7.07 8.78
C VAL A 253 -4.92 7.27 8.64
N VAL A 254 -5.40 7.23 7.40
CA VAL A 254 -6.83 7.25 7.09
C VAL A 254 -7.42 5.87 7.33
N GLN A 255 -8.48 5.78 8.12
CA GLN A 255 -9.17 4.52 8.38
C GLN A 255 -10.47 4.40 7.61
N SER A 256 -10.77 3.21 7.10
CA SER A 256 -12.13 2.88 6.66
C SER A 256 -12.87 2.27 7.83
N GLY A 257 -13.93 2.93 8.31
CA GLY A 257 -14.86 2.28 9.23
C GLY A 257 -15.30 0.90 8.73
N VAL A 258 -15.45 -0.05 9.66
CA VAL A 258 -16.07 -1.36 9.39
C VAL A 258 -17.58 -1.17 9.40
N GLU A 259 -18.32 -1.99 8.67
CA GLU A 259 -19.79 -1.92 8.65
C GLU A 259 -20.36 -2.00 10.09
N GLY A 260 -20.84 -0.87 10.62
CA GLY A 260 -21.36 -0.74 11.98
C GLY A 260 -20.40 -0.16 13.03
N ALA A 261 -19.17 0.22 12.67
CA ALA A 261 -18.24 0.92 13.56
C ALA A 261 -17.39 1.95 12.78
N ASP A 262 -17.56 3.23 13.10
CA ASP A 262 -16.65 4.28 12.63
C ASP A 262 -15.31 4.14 13.39
N GLU A 263 -14.24 3.92 12.64
CA GLU A 263 -12.88 3.96 13.17
C GLU A 263 -12.31 5.33 12.77
N PRO A 264 -11.94 6.20 13.73
CA PRO A 264 -11.39 7.50 13.39
C PRO A 264 -10.02 7.33 12.74
N ASP A 265 -9.66 8.29 11.91
CA ASP A 265 -8.28 8.40 11.43
C ASP A 265 -7.31 8.54 12.60
N LEU A 266 -6.08 8.08 12.42
CA LEU A 266 -5.04 8.12 13.43
C LEU A 266 -3.95 9.10 13.03
N LEU A 267 -3.46 9.85 14.00
CA LEU A 267 -2.24 10.62 13.92
C LEU A 267 -1.24 10.02 14.91
N TYR A 268 -0.03 9.78 14.42
CA TYR A 268 1.08 9.28 15.20
C TYR A 268 2.23 10.27 15.15
N LEU A 269 2.72 10.66 16.32
CA LEU A 269 3.91 11.49 16.43
C LEU A 269 5.16 10.60 16.40
N ASN A 270 6.12 10.99 15.59
CA ASN A 270 7.43 10.36 15.49
C ASN A 270 8.37 10.91 16.57
N ASP A 271 9.41 10.17 16.97
CA ASP A 271 10.43 10.63 17.91
C ASP A 271 11.76 11.00 17.23
N GLY A 272 11.71 11.18 15.91
CA GLY A 272 12.87 11.43 15.04
C GLY A 272 13.74 10.21 14.76
N HIS A 273 13.34 9.03 15.25
CA HIS A 273 14.10 7.78 15.09
C HIS A 273 13.21 6.64 14.58
N GLY A 274 12.17 6.98 13.83
CA GLY A 274 11.24 6.02 13.23
C GLY A 274 10.35 5.31 14.26
N ARG A 275 10.17 5.87 15.47
CA ARG A 275 9.28 5.29 16.48
C ARG A 275 8.08 6.20 16.74
N PHE A 276 6.90 5.61 16.53
CA PHE A 276 5.65 6.35 16.51
C PHE A 276 4.83 6.15 17.79
N SER A 277 4.14 7.20 18.22
CA SER A 277 3.24 7.18 19.37
C SER A 277 1.90 7.85 19.04
N THR A 278 0.80 7.28 19.53
CA THR A 278 -0.55 7.83 19.29
C THR A 278 -0.72 9.17 20.00
N THR A 279 -1.26 10.17 19.30
CA THR A 279 -1.73 11.41 19.95
C THR A 279 -3.22 11.33 20.31
N ALA A 280 -3.58 11.94 21.45
CA ALA A 280 -4.98 12.14 21.86
C ALA A 280 -5.58 13.44 21.30
N GLY A 281 -4.79 14.22 20.55
CA GLY A 281 -5.11 15.61 20.22
C GLY A 281 -5.92 15.83 18.95
N MET A 282 -6.03 14.82 18.08
CA MET A 282 -6.78 15.00 16.84
C MET A 282 -8.28 14.76 17.07
N PRO A 283 -9.16 15.71 16.68
CA PRO A 283 -10.59 15.46 16.71
C PRO A 283 -10.90 14.25 15.81
N PRO A 284 -11.74 13.31 16.26
CA PRO A 284 -12.09 12.15 15.47
C PRO A 284 -12.70 12.62 14.15
N THR A 285 -12.16 12.14 13.03
CA THR A 285 -12.81 12.26 11.74
C THR A 285 -13.86 11.16 11.65
N GLU A 286 -15.12 11.54 11.41
CA GLU A 286 -16.20 10.60 11.14
C GLU A 286 -16.29 10.41 9.61
N GLY A 287 -16.05 9.19 9.11
CA GLY A 287 -16.21 8.91 7.69
C GLY A 287 -15.44 7.70 7.17
N ARG A 288 -15.60 7.45 5.87
CA ARG A 288 -14.79 6.49 5.10
C ARG A 288 -13.89 7.28 4.16
N GLY A 289 -12.74 7.71 4.66
CA GLY A 289 -11.74 8.42 3.88
C GLY A 289 -10.97 7.47 2.95
N CYS A 290 -10.64 7.93 1.74
CA CYS A 290 -9.90 7.14 0.75
C CYS A 290 -8.48 7.68 0.47
N GLY A 291 -8.08 8.78 1.11
CA GLY A 291 -6.81 9.46 0.86
C GLY A 291 -6.58 10.61 1.85
N ALA A 292 -5.32 10.99 2.04
CA ALA A 292 -4.90 12.15 2.81
C ALA A 292 -3.70 12.80 2.13
N HIS A 293 -3.64 14.13 2.21
CA HIS A 293 -2.51 14.93 1.77
C HIS A 293 -2.35 16.08 2.74
N PHE A 294 -1.11 16.37 3.12
CA PHE A 294 -0.76 17.60 3.83
C PHE A 294 -0.39 18.68 2.83
N ALA A 295 -0.78 19.91 3.13
CA ALA A 295 -0.37 21.09 2.39
C ALA A 295 -0.42 22.31 3.32
N ASP A 296 0.60 23.16 3.24
CA ASP A 296 0.61 24.47 3.89
C ASP A 296 -0.25 25.44 3.06
N PHE A 297 -1.37 25.87 3.63
CA PHE A 297 -2.30 26.82 3.01
C PHE A 297 -2.21 28.22 3.60
N ASP A 298 -1.60 28.39 4.78
CA ASP A 298 -1.54 29.67 5.48
C ASP A 298 -0.16 30.32 5.43
N GLY A 299 0.82 29.67 4.79
CA GLY A 299 2.15 30.22 4.51
C GLY A 299 2.96 30.42 5.79
N GLY A 300 2.68 29.63 6.82
CA GLY A 300 3.45 29.62 8.05
C GLY A 300 4.83 29.01 7.80
N GLU A 301 5.86 29.85 7.68
CA GLU A 301 7.24 29.36 7.70
C GLU A 301 7.51 28.59 8.99
N GLN A 302 7.79 27.28 8.88
CA GLN A 302 8.34 26.46 9.95
C GLN A 302 9.87 26.34 9.77
N PRO A 303 10.71 26.53 10.80
CA PRO A 303 10.73 27.59 11.80
C PRO A 303 11.95 28.53 11.65
N ALA A 304 11.74 29.82 11.91
CA ALA A 304 12.76 30.66 12.56
C ALA A 304 12.09 31.49 13.67
N ARG A 305 12.01 30.89 14.87
CA ARG A 305 11.67 31.52 16.17
C ARG A 305 10.27 32.14 16.28
N ALA A 306 9.39 31.40 16.96
CA ALA A 306 8.10 31.89 17.44
C ALA A 306 8.23 33.22 18.21
N ARG A 307 7.69 34.31 17.65
CA ARG A 307 7.21 35.44 18.44
C ARG A 307 5.70 35.31 18.59
N ARG A 308 5.28 35.10 19.83
CA ARG A 308 3.89 35.06 20.31
C ARG A 308 3.08 36.21 19.68
N LEU A 309 2.12 35.89 18.80
CA LEU A 309 1.20 36.88 18.23
C LEU A 309 0.17 37.29 19.29
N ASP A 310 0.18 38.57 19.67
CA ASP A 310 -0.85 39.23 20.45
C ASP A 310 -2.12 39.37 19.60
N ARG A 311 -3.20 38.67 19.99
CA ARG A 311 -4.52 38.76 19.34
C ARG A 311 -5.28 40.00 19.80
N SER A 312 -4.84 41.17 19.33
CA SER A 312 -5.61 42.40 19.50
C SER A 312 -5.53 43.32 18.27
N ARG A 313 -6.21 42.93 17.20
CA ARG A 313 -7.02 43.80 16.31
C ARG A 313 -7.53 42.99 15.10
N GLY A 314 -8.85 42.86 15.04
CA GLY A 314 -9.55 42.29 13.89
C GLY A 314 -9.67 43.29 12.75
N GLY A 315 -9.72 42.76 11.53
CA GLY A 315 -10.07 43.49 10.30
C GLY A 315 -9.19 43.08 9.13
N TRP A 316 -9.67 42.16 8.30
CA TRP A 316 -9.09 41.87 6.99
C TRP A 316 -9.59 42.92 5.99
N SER A 317 -8.70 43.50 5.18
CA SER A 317 -9.03 44.30 4.00
C SER A 317 -8.17 43.78 2.84
N PRO A 318 -8.76 43.54 1.66
CA PRO A 318 -8.01 43.01 0.52
C PRO A 318 -7.02 44.04 -0.03
N PRO A 319 -5.89 43.59 -0.61
CA PRO A 319 -4.87 44.48 -1.16
C PRO A 319 -5.36 45.19 -2.44
N GLU A 320 -5.05 46.49 -2.56
CA GLU A 320 -5.21 47.23 -3.81
C GLU A 320 -4.20 46.72 -4.87
N PRO A 321 -4.56 46.73 -6.16
CA PRO A 321 -3.65 46.34 -7.22
C PRO A 321 -2.55 47.39 -7.39
N LEU A 322 -1.29 46.93 -7.43
CA LEU A 322 -0.11 47.76 -7.64
C LEU A 322 -0.05 48.34 -9.07
N PRO A 323 0.60 49.51 -9.24
CA PRO A 323 0.56 50.33 -10.46
C PRO A 323 1.28 49.76 -11.68
#